data_AF-A0A7C2YHA1-F1
#
_entry.id   AF-A0A7C2YHA1-F1
#
_cell.length_a   1.000
_cell.length_b   1.000
_cell.length_c   1.000
_cell.angle_alpha   90.00
_cell.angle_beta   90.00
_cell.angle_gamma   90.00
#
_symmetry.space_group_name_H-M   'P 1'
#
loop_
_entity.id
_entity.type
_entity.pdbx_description
1 polymer ?
#
loop_
_entity_poly.entity_id
_entity_poly.type
_entity_poly.pdbx_seq_one_letter_code
_entity_poly.pdbx_strand_id
1 'polypeptide(L)'
;MKKREKKMAKAIKIIKEISSYNRSPVIGVFAPCDPRIDEESRQRVRNIIKMAADIIAENVKLPDGSYCKVVYSDVLIDGEKQADIVARQFEEEKVNILVGVPDTWAFPQLTLISFLQQFPSDTPINLTCGNSGPKPGVVYTHACSGALSQYGKLIHIIVGNWPDTGLNPVMSENTAKQLIDWCYAAVTYMGLKGRRVVIFGHDSMGMETALAHIIPTRKIFGIEITRLDMKLVADMLNKEAYDKNELKELRAFLEKYSGGIEIRNEEDSERFNKELAMYLIVRDIIKDLNGVGGGFMSQLEWGSDRRGIPLPVADVMESLFNSTFDHNGKKPPLPFATEADVQGLLTMLFFTYLSGGAPPLFMDFRKVWEAWEIKKLAEEIGVKIKGDEIWAVKGFVDGDNSGSASFDWAGYPGEEIEKIMKRIKFPLADEFYFPGLGNSVTFVSPGGIKGIAGRLAYSSLNNIFSLVWDEAETVEL
;
A
#
# COMPACT_ATOMS: atom_id res chain seq x y z
N MET A 1 26.94 44.66 -43.64
CA MET A 1 26.89 43.35 -42.94
C MET A 1 26.77 43.57 -41.44
N LYS A 2 25.58 43.43 -40.83
CA LYS A 2 25.42 43.45 -39.37
C LYS A 2 25.84 42.08 -38.82
N LYS A 3 26.94 42.05 -38.05
CA LYS A 3 27.41 40.88 -37.29
C LYS A 3 26.29 40.46 -36.32
N ARG A 4 25.69 39.28 -36.54
CA ARG A 4 24.85 38.60 -35.54
C ARG A 4 25.77 38.17 -34.40
N GLU A 5 25.66 38.83 -33.25
CA GLU A 5 26.25 38.33 -32.01
C GLU A 5 25.66 36.96 -31.68
N LYS A 6 26.51 35.92 -31.66
CA LYS A 6 26.15 34.60 -31.15
C LYS A 6 25.99 34.73 -29.64
N LYS A 7 24.76 34.83 -29.13
CA LYS A 7 24.46 34.60 -27.71
C LYS A 7 24.87 33.17 -27.36
N MET A 8 25.97 33.00 -26.64
CA MET A 8 26.34 31.71 -26.06
C MET A 8 25.40 31.43 -24.88
N ALA A 9 24.59 30.38 -24.98
CA ALA A 9 23.77 29.92 -23.88
C ALA A 9 24.69 29.39 -22.75
N LYS A 10 24.42 29.80 -21.50
CA LYS A 10 25.09 29.23 -20.32
C LYS A 10 24.15 28.21 -19.68
N ALA A 11 24.71 27.10 -19.20
CA ALA A 11 23.96 26.16 -18.38
C ALA A 11 23.49 26.86 -17.08
N ILE A 12 22.25 26.56 -16.68
CA ILE A 12 21.66 27.10 -15.44
C ILE A 12 21.75 26.00 -14.38
N LYS A 13 22.46 26.26 -13.28
CA LYS A 13 22.46 25.39 -12.10
C LYS A 13 21.06 25.42 -11.49
N ILE A 14 20.51 24.26 -11.14
CA ILE A 14 19.28 24.19 -10.33
C ILE A 14 19.66 24.66 -8.90
N ILE A 15 19.13 25.80 -8.48
CA ILE A 15 19.38 26.39 -7.15
C ILE A 15 18.24 26.07 -6.17
N LYS A 16 17.08 25.62 -6.68
CA LYS A 16 15.90 25.34 -5.87
C LYS A 16 16.10 24.04 -5.09
N GLU A 17 16.30 24.15 -3.78
CA GLU A 17 16.11 23.03 -2.86
C GLU A 17 14.64 22.62 -2.88
N ILE A 18 14.40 21.31 -2.98
CA ILE A 18 13.05 20.76 -2.99
C ILE A 18 12.69 20.43 -1.54
N SER A 19 11.59 21.01 -1.05
CA SER A 19 11.13 20.82 0.33
C SER A 19 10.56 19.41 0.62
N SER A 20 10.19 18.66 -0.41
CA SER A 20 9.78 17.26 -0.33
C SER A 20 10.25 16.47 -1.55
N TYR A 21 11.08 15.46 -1.33
CA TYR A 21 11.61 14.58 -2.39
C TYR A 21 10.64 13.45 -2.78
N ASN A 22 9.47 13.36 -2.14
CA ASN A 22 8.45 12.36 -2.46
C ASN A 22 7.62 12.79 -3.69
N ARG A 23 7.60 11.95 -4.72
CA ARG A 23 6.72 12.13 -5.87
C ARG A 23 5.33 11.62 -5.49
N SER A 24 4.47 12.52 -5.02
CA SER A 24 3.08 12.17 -4.73
C SER A 24 2.32 11.83 -6.02
N PRO A 25 1.37 10.89 -5.97
CA PRO A 25 0.46 10.64 -7.08
C PRO A 25 -0.46 11.86 -7.26
N VAL A 26 -0.69 12.24 -8.51
CA VAL A 26 -1.56 13.37 -8.87
C VAL A 26 -2.44 12.93 -10.04
N ILE A 27 -3.76 13.02 -9.82
CA ILE A 27 -4.77 12.63 -10.81
C ILE A 27 -5.16 13.86 -11.63
N GLY A 28 -5.06 13.75 -12.95
CA GLY A 28 -5.54 14.75 -13.90
C GLY A 28 -6.83 14.29 -14.58
N VAL A 29 -7.92 15.05 -14.41
CA VAL A 29 -9.23 14.77 -15.00
C VAL A 29 -9.47 15.65 -16.22
N PHE A 30 -9.82 15.05 -17.34
CA PHE A 30 -10.03 15.74 -18.61
C PHE A 30 -11.16 15.10 -19.40
N ALA A 31 -11.60 15.76 -20.48
CA ALA A 31 -12.46 15.12 -21.46
C ALA A 31 -12.13 15.57 -22.88
N PRO A 32 -12.17 14.64 -23.85
CA PRO A 32 -12.22 15.00 -25.26
C PRO A 32 -13.64 15.42 -25.65
N CYS A 33 -13.76 16.21 -26.72
CA CYS A 33 -15.04 16.69 -27.21
C CYS A 33 -15.07 16.80 -28.74
N ASP A 34 -16.24 16.63 -29.36
CA ASP A 34 -16.39 16.82 -30.79
C ASP A 34 -16.25 18.32 -31.12
N PRO A 35 -15.32 18.74 -32.00
CA PRO A 35 -15.18 20.15 -32.36
C PRO A 35 -16.39 20.71 -33.11
N ARG A 36 -17.32 19.86 -33.56
CA ARG A 36 -18.49 20.24 -34.37
C ARG A 36 -19.78 20.36 -33.54
N ILE A 37 -19.77 19.95 -32.27
CA ILE A 37 -20.98 19.91 -31.44
C ILE A 37 -21.34 21.27 -30.85
N ASP A 38 -22.61 21.46 -30.49
CA ASP A 38 -23.13 22.69 -29.90
C ASP A 38 -22.48 23.03 -28.53
N GLU A 39 -22.56 24.31 -28.15
CA GLU A 39 -21.94 24.80 -26.91
C GLU A 39 -22.63 24.26 -25.64
N GLU A 40 -23.91 23.90 -25.70
CA GLU A 40 -24.62 23.28 -24.57
C GLU A 40 -24.00 21.92 -24.21
N SER A 41 -23.71 21.11 -25.23
CA SER A 41 -23.04 19.83 -25.09
C SER A 41 -21.60 20.00 -24.60
N ARG A 42 -20.89 21.02 -25.08
CA ARG A 42 -19.54 21.35 -24.61
C ARG A 42 -19.55 21.76 -23.14
N GLN A 43 -20.55 22.56 -22.73
CA GLN A 43 -20.72 22.94 -21.33
C GLN A 43 -21.06 21.73 -20.44
N ARG A 44 -21.93 20.84 -20.92
CA ARG A 44 -22.23 19.57 -20.24
C ARG A 44 -20.96 18.75 -20.01
N VAL A 45 -20.06 18.64 -21.00
CA VAL A 45 -18.78 17.93 -20.85
C VAL A 45 -17.93 18.56 -19.75
N ARG A 46 -17.82 19.90 -19.68
CA ARG A 46 -17.09 20.58 -18.58
C ARG A 46 -17.68 20.26 -17.21
N ASN A 47 -19.01 20.21 -17.10
CA ASN A 47 -19.68 19.86 -15.85
C ASN A 47 -19.39 18.40 -15.44
N ILE A 48 -19.28 17.48 -16.41
CA ILE A 48 -18.90 16.08 -16.16
C ILE A 48 -17.44 15.97 -15.67
N ILE A 49 -16.51 16.74 -16.27
CA ILE A 49 -15.12 16.83 -15.80
C ILE A 49 -15.10 17.22 -14.33
N LYS A 50 -15.79 18.31 -13.98
CA LYS A 50 -15.85 18.80 -12.61
C LYS A 50 -16.45 17.76 -11.66
N MET A 51 -17.60 17.17 -12.03
CA MET A 51 -18.25 16.13 -11.23
C MET A 51 -17.29 14.96 -10.93
N ALA A 52 -16.62 14.43 -11.95
CA ALA A 52 -15.69 13.31 -11.76
C ALA A 52 -14.49 13.72 -10.90
N ALA A 53 -13.95 14.93 -11.10
CA ALA A 53 -12.85 15.45 -10.29
C ALA A 53 -13.24 15.60 -8.81
N ASP A 54 -14.42 16.14 -8.52
CA ASP A 54 -14.93 16.29 -7.15
C ASP A 54 -15.13 14.91 -6.49
N ILE A 55 -15.78 13.96 -7.18
CA ILE A 55 -16.00 12.59 -6.67
C ILE A 55 -14.67 11.91 -6.31
N ILE A 56 -13.65 12.02 -7.18
CA ILE A 56 -12.33 11.43 -6.90
C ILE A 56 -11.67 12.13 -5.71
N ALA A 57 -11.68 13.46 -5.68
CA ALA A 57 -11.04 14.26 -4.64
C ALA A 57 -11.62 14.01 -3.24
N GLU A 58 -12.92 13.74 -3.15
CA GLU A 58 -13.61 13.47 -1.88
C GLU A 58 -13.41 12.04 -1.34
N ASN A 59 -12.94 11.10 -2.17
CA ASN A 59 -12.96 9.67 -1.82
C ASN A 59 -11.59 8.98 -1.83
N VAL A 60 -10.64 9.46 -2.64
CA VAL A 60 -9.34 8.77 -2.81
C VAL A 60 -8.32 9.30 -1.82
N LYS A 61 -7.87 8.44 -0.90
CA LYS A 61 -6.89 8.76 0.15
C LYS A 61 -5.56 8.07 -0.06
N LEU A 62 -4.51 8.65 0.51
CA LEU A 62 -3.19 8.05 0.67
C LEU A 62 -3.10 7.31 2.02
N PRO A 63 -2.11 6.41 2.21
CA PRO A 63 -1.97 5.64 3.45
C PRO A 63 -1.81 6.46 4.74
N ASP A 64 -1.44 7.74 4.64
CA ASP A 64 -1.36 8.66 5.76
C ASP A 64 -2.70 9.35 6.10
N GLY A 65 -3.78 8.95 5.41
CA GLY A 65 -5.12 9.51 5.56
C GLY A 65 -5.36 10.82 4.81
N SER A 66 -4.34 11.40 4.17
CA SER A 66 -4.52 12.61 3.35
C SER A 66 -5.22 12.29 2.02
N TYR A 67 -5.94 13.26 1.47
CA TYR A 67 -6.59 13.11 0.16
C TYR A 67 -5.56 13.23 -0.97
N CYS A 68 -5.72 12.40 -2.00
CA CYS A 68 -4.91 12.48 -3.22
C CYS A 68 -5.18 13.83 -3.91
N LYS A 69 -4.12 14.46 -4.45
CA LYS A 69 -4.27 15.68 -5.23
C LYS A 69 -4.95 15.36 -6.56
N VAL A 70 -6.09 15.99 -6.81
CA VAL A 70 -6.82 15.92 -8.07
C VAL A 70 -6.83 17.31 -8.71
N VAL A 71 -6.50 17.37 -10.00
CA VAL A 71 -6.59 18.58 -10.82
C VAL A 71 -7.42 18.26 -12.06
N TYR A 72 -8.08 19.26 -12.63
CA TYR A 72 -8.85 19.09 -13.86
C TYR A 72 -8.67 20.27 -14.79
N SER A 73 -9.00 20.09 -16.07
CA SER A 73 -8.96 21.15 -17.07
C SER A 73 -10.34 21.39 -17.69
N ASP A 74 -10.76 22.65 -17.74
CA ASP A 74 -11.95 23.08 -18.48
C ASP A 74 -11.71 23.17 -20.01
N VAL A 75 -10.46 23.00 -20.43
CA VAL A 75 -10.10 22.93 -21.86
C VAL A 75 -10.47 21.55 -22.38
N LEU A 76 -11.53 21.51 -23.18
CA LEU A 76 -11.94 20.30 -23.87
C LEU A 76 -10.90 19.93 -24.93
N ILE A 77 -10.49 18.66 -24.96
CA ILE A 77 -9.58 18.17 -25.99
C ILE A 77 -10.38 17.90 -27.26
N ASP A 78 -10.48 18.90 -28.14
CA ASP A 78 -11.18 18.83 -29.43
C ASP A 78 -10.25 18.88 -30.65
N GLY A 79 -8.93 18.88 -30.41
CA GLY A 79 -7.89 18.79 -31.42
C GLY A 79 -6.49 18.76 -30.80
N GLU A 80 -5.46 18.66 -31.65
CA GLU A 80 -4.07 18.48 -31.20
C GLU A 80 -3.55 19.67 -30.40
N LYS A 81 -3.95 20.89 -30.77
CA LYS A 81 -3.60 22.11 -30.02
C LYS A 81 -4.11 22.04 -28.58
N GLN A 82 -5.35 21.59 -28.39
CA GLN A 82 -5.94 21.44 -27.05
C GLN A 82 -5.30 20.29 -26.29
N ALA A 83 -4.94 19.19 -26.98
CA ALA A 83 -4.17 18.10 -26.40
C ALA A 83 -2.83 18.62 -25.83
N ASP A 84 -2.10 19.45 -26.58
CA ASP A 84 -0.86 20.09 -26.13
C ASP A 84 -1.09 21.00 -24.92
N ILE A 85 -2.14 21.83 -24.95
CA ILE A 85 -2.46 22.74 -23.84
C ILE A 85 -2.74 21.95 -22.56
N VAL A 86 -3.62 20.95 -22.61
CA VAL A 86 -3.97 20.15 -21.43
C VAL A 86 -2.77 19.36 -20.94
N ALA A 87 -1.95 18.81 -21.83
CA ALA A 87 -0.73 18.10 -21.45
C ALA A 87 0.25 19.01 -20.69
N ARG A 88 0.42 20.27 -21.12
CA ARG A 88 1.27 21.24 -20.40
C ARG A 88 0.69 21.65 -19.06
N GLN A 89 -0.62 21.90 -18.97
CA GLN A 89 -1.28 22.15 -17.68
C GLN A 89 -1.04 21.00 -16.70
N PHE A 90 -1.17 19.76 -17.18
CA PHE A 90 -0.97 18.57 -16.37
C PHE A 90 0.50 18.35 -15.99
N GLU A 91 1.44 18.63 -16.88
CA GLU A 91 2.88 18.59 -16.59
C GLU A 91 3.28 19.61 -15.51
N GLU A 92 2.77 20.84 -15.58
CA GLU A 92 2.99 21.90 -14.57
C GLU A 92 2.45 21.48 -13.20
N GLU A 93 1.30 20.81 -13.17
CA GLU A 93 0.69 20.28 -11.94
C GLU A 93 1.27 18.92 -11.50
N LYS A 94 2.22 18.37 -12.26
CA LYS A 94 2.90 17.08 -12.03
C LYS A 94 1.97 15.86 -12.06
N VAL A 95 0.90 15.94 -12.85
CA VAL A 95 -0.03 14.83 -13.11
C VAL A 95 0.72 13.60 -13.57
N ASN A 96 0.35 12.45 -12.99
CA ASN A 96 0.95 11.16 -13.33
C ASN A 96 -0.07 10.01 -13.35
N ILE A 97 -1.36 10.33 -13.21
CA ILE A 97 -2.50 9.44 -13.39
C ILE A 97 -3.54 10.20 -14.22
N LEU A 98 -4.10 9.56 -15.25
CA LEU A 98 -5.02 10.20 -16.19
C LEU A 98 -6.41 9.58 -16.09
N VAL A 99 -7.42 10.43 -15.92
CA VAL A 99 -8.85 10.04 -15.95
C VAL A 99 -9.55 10.87 -17.03
N GLY A 100 -9.96 10.21 -18.11
CA GLY A 100 -10.77 10.80 -19.16
C GLY A 100 -12.25 10.52 -18.92
N VAL A 101 -13.09 11.54 -19.08
CA VAL A 101 -14.56 11.40 -18.95
C VAL A 101 -15.32 11.80 -20.21
N PRO A 102 -15.19 11.03 -21.31
CA PRO A 102 -15.86 11.37 -22.56
C PRO A 102 -17.38 11.21 -22.45
N ASP A 103 -18.10 12.23 -22.86
CA ASP A 103 -19.57 12.20 -23.01
C ASP A 103 -19.97 12.19 -24.50
N THR A 104 -19.22 12.87 -25.36
CA THR A 104 -19.51 12.97 -26.81
C THR A 104 -18.59 12.08 -27.64
N TRP A 105 -18.88 11.98 -28.94
CA TRP A 105 -17.83 11.58 -29.90
C TRP A 105 -16.67 12.59 -29.87
N ALA A 106 -15.50 12.16 -30.31
CA ALA A 106 -14.37 13.00 -30.68
C ALA A 106 -13.45 12.19 -31.63
N PHE A 107 -12.41 12.79 -32.20
CA PHE A 107 -11.54 12.09 -33.15
C PHE A 107 -10.33 11.48 -32.43
N PRO A 108 -10.25 10.14 -32.24
CA PRO A 108 -9.26 9.53 -31.34
C PRO A 108 -7.81 9.95 -31.59
N GLN A 109 -7.42 10.10 -32.86
CA GLN A 109 -6.06 10.52 -33.23
C GLN A 109 -5.77 11.94 -32.77
N LEU A 110 -6.62 12.92 -33.13
CA LEU A 110 -6.39 14.33 -32.78
C LEU A 110 -6.53 14.63 -31.28
N THR A 111 -7.20 13.76 -30.54
CA THR A 111 -7.53 13.99 -29.12
C THR A 111 -6.71 13.10 -28.20
N LEU A 112 -7.25 11.94 -27.77
CA LEU A 112 -6.63 11.12 -26.75
C LEU A 112 -5.26 10.59 -27.17
N ILE A 113 -5.09 10.17 -28.42
CA ILE A 113 -3.82 9.59 -28.88
C ILE A 113 -2.72 10.65 -28.88
N SER A 114 -2.95 11.83 -29.48
CA SER A 114 -1.99 12.94 -29.46
C SER A 114 -1.72 13.45 -28.04
N PHE A 115 -2.73 13.49 -27.16
CA PHE A 115 -2.56 13.83 -25.75
C PHE A 115 -1.63 12.83 -25.03
N LEU A 116 -1.85 11.53 -25.22
CA LEU A 116 -1.08 10.49 -24.53
C LEU A 116 0.39 10.41 -24.98
N GLN A 117 0.74 10.87 -26.19
CA GLN A 117 2.14 10.87 -26.66
C GLN A 117 3.05 11.78 -25.82
N GLN A 118 2.48 12.61 -24.94
CA GLN A 118 3.22 13.55 -24.10
C GLN A 118 3.51 13.00 -22.70
N PHE A 119 3.01 11.81 -22.36
CA PHE A 119 3.17 11.18 -21.06
C PHE A 119 4.05 9.92 -21.16
N PRO A 120 4.76 9.54 -20.07
CA PRO A 120 5.46 8.26 -20.00
C PRO A 120 4.57 7.08 -20.38
N SER A 121 5.14 6.07 -21.04
CA SER A 121 4.41 4.91 -21.57
C SER A 121 3.59 4.17 -20.51
N ASP A 122 4.09 4.16 -19.28
CA ASP A 122 3.52 3.49 -18.10
C ASP A 122 2.60 4.40 -17.25
N THR A 123 2.23 5.57 -17.74
CA THR A 123 1.22 6.44 -17.10
C THR A 123 -0.14 5.74 -17.09
N PRO A 124 -0.73 5.45 -15.91
CA PRO A 124 -2.04 4.84 -15.81
C PRO A 124 -3.12 5.72 -16.45
N ILE A 125 -4.03 5.09 -17.19
CA ILE A 125 -5.15 5.78 -17.82
C ILE A 125 -6.46 5.00 -17.69
N ASN A 126 -7.50 5.75 -17.32
CA ASN A 126 -8.89 5.32 -17.31
C ASN A 126 -9.74 6.20 -18.23
N LEU A 127 -10.72 5.59 -18.91
CA LEU A 127 -11.84 6.29 -19.53
C LEU A 127 -13.14 5.85 -18.85
N THR A 128 -13.81 6.78 -18.17
CA THR A 128 -15.13 6.55 -17.59
C THR A 128 -16.16 7.36 -18.36
N CYS A 129 -17.12 6.69 -18.99
CA CYS A 129 -18.18 7.33 -19.77
C CYS A 129 -19.55 6.87 -19.31
N GLY A 130 -20.56 7.73 -19.48
CA GLY A 130 -21.95 7.36 -19.26
C GLY A 130 -22.48 6.65 -20.48
N ASN A 131 -23.32 5.65 -20.26
CA ASN A 131 -24.07 4.97 -21.30
C ASN A 131 -25.17 5.88 -21.85
N SER A 132 -24.77 6.89 -22.63
CA SER A 132 -25.67 7.85 -23.23
C SER A 132 -25.91 7.60 -24.71
N GLY A 133 -27.19 7.61 -25.11
CA GLY A 133 -27.61 7.47 -26.51
C GLY A 133 -27.37 8.73 -27.34
N PRO A 134 -27.85 9.91 -26.90
CA PRO A 134 -27.71 11.17 -27.65
C PRO A 134 -26.27 11.68 -27.74
N LYS A 135 -25.41 11.32 -26.77
CA LYS A 135 -24.00 11.73 -26.71
C LYS A 135 -23.12 10.47 -26.76
N PRO A 136 -22.48 10.17 -27.90
CA PRO A 136 -21.87 8.85 -28.14
C PRO A 136 -20.47 8.69 -27.51
N GLY A 137 -20.33 9.01 -26.21
CA GLY A 137 -19.09 8.85 -25.44
C GLY A 137 -18.62 7.40 -25.34
N VAL A 138 -19.56 6.44 -25.26
CA VAL A 138 -19.26 5.00 -25.30
C VAL A 138 -18.53 4.62 -26.59
N VAL A 139 -19.01 5.11 -27.74
CA VAL A 139 -18.40 4.83 -29.05
C VAL A 139 -16.97 5.37 -29.09
N TYR A 140 -16.74 6.58 -28.58
CA TYR A 140 -15.42 7.17 -28.49
C TYR A 140 -14.48 6.37 -27.59
N THR A 141 -14.93 5.97 -26.39
CA THR A 141 -14.17 5.19 -25.42
C THR A 141 -13.69 3.86 -26.02
N HIS A 142 -14.58 3.14 -26.71
CA HIS A 142 -14.23 1.88 -27.36
C HIS A 142 -13.31 2.07 -28.57
N ALA A 143 -13.53 3.12 -29.38
CA ALA A 143 -12.64 3.45 -30.49
C ALA A 143 -11.21 3.75 -30.00
N CYS A 144 -11.08 4.49 -28.91
CA CYS A 144 -9.80 4.74 -28.26
C CYS A 144 -9.17 3.45 -27.73
N SER A 145 -9.92 2.64 -26.98
CA SER A 145 -9.42 1.36 -26.44
C SER A 145 -8.89 0.44 -27.54
N GLY A 146 -9.63 0.28 -28.64
CA GLY A 146 -9.19 -0.49 -29.81
C GLY A 146 -7.96 0.09 -30.50
N ALA A 147 -7.85 1.42 -30.57
CA ALA A 147 -6.68 2.08 -31.17
C ALA A 147 -5.42 1.94 -30.31
N LEU A 148 -5.52 2.15 -28.98
CA LEU A 148 -4.39 2.04 -28.05
C LEU A 148 -3.88 0.60 -27.94
N SER A 149 -4.78 -0.38 -27.99
CA SER A 149 -4.42 -1.81 -27.92
C SER A 149 -3.55 -2.25 -29.10
N GLN A 150 -3.70 -1.63 -30.28
CA GLN A 150 -2.93 -2.00 -31.48
C GLN A 150 -1.42 -1.75 -31.35
N TYR A 151 -1.00 -0.86 -30.44
CA TYR A 151 0.41 -0.62 -30.15
C TYR A 151 0.79 -1.03 -28.72
N GLY A 152 0.03 -1.96 -28.14
CA GLY A 152 0.38 -2.64 -26.89
C GLY A 152 0.15 -1.84 -25.61
N LYS A 153 -0.66 -0.76 -25.64
CA LYS A 153 -1.04 -0.01 -24.44
C LYS A 153 -2.42 -0.46 -23.95
N LEU A 154 -2.49 -0.91 -22.70
CA LEU A 154 -3.74 -1.20 -22.02
C LEU A 154 -4.37 0.09 -21.45
N ILE A 155 -5.68 0.18 -21.56
CA ILE A 155 -6.50 1.25 -20.96
C ILE A 155 -7.66 0.61 -20.23
N HIS A 156 -7.98 1.13 -19.04
CA HIS A 156 -9.17 0.70 -18.32
C HIS A 156 -10.36 1.51 -18.79
N ILE A 157 -11.47 0.84 -19.12
CA ILE A 157 -12.71 1.49 -19.55
C ILE A 157 -13.83 1.16 -18.56
N ILE A 158 -14.59 2.19 -18.18
CA ILE A 158 -15.82 2.04 -17.39
C ILE A 158 -16.96 2.61 -18.24
N VAL A 159 -17.85 1.73 -18.68
CA VAL A 159 -19.14 2.12 -19.27
C VAL A 159 -20.14 2.19 -18.12
N GLY A 160 -20.24 3.38 -17.55
CA GLY A 160 -21.10 3.70 -16.43
C GLY A 160 -22.47 4.19 -16.84
N ASN A 161 -23.16 4.85 -15.91
CA ASN A 161 -24.50 5.38 -16.12
C ASN A 161 -24.62 6.80 -15.56
N TRP A 162 -25.14 7.71 -16.38
CA TRP A 162 -25.60 9.04 -16.00
C TRP A 162 -26.67 9.53 -17.00
N PRO A 163 -27.54 10.50 -16.63
CA PRO A 163 -28.67 10.92 -17.48
C PRO A 163 -28.28 11.32 -18.91
N ASP A 164 -29.07 10.92 -19.89
CA ASP A 164 -28.89 11.22 -21.32
C ASP A 164 -28.93 12.72 -21.67
N THR A 165 -29.63 13.50 -20.86
CA THR A 165 -29.95 14.89 -21.14
C THR A 165 -29.62 15.80 -19.96
N GLY A 166 -29.63 17.12 -20.21
CA GLY A 166 -29.41 18.14 -19.21
C GLY A 166 -27.94 18.52 -19.06
N LEU A 167 -27.68 19.70 -18.47
CA LEU A 167 -26.34 20.24 -18.34
C LEU A 167 -25.51 19.60 -17.23
N ASN A 168 -26.15 19.06 -16.19
CA ASN A 168 -25.50 18.55 -14.99
C ASN A 168 -25.92 17.09 -14.73
N PRO A 169 -25.50 16.14 -15.58
CA PRO A 169 -25.76 14.73 -15.31
C PRO A 169 -25.04 14.31 -14.02
N VAL A 170 -25.64 13.37 -13.29
CA VAL A 170 -25.05 12.78 -12.08
C VAL A 170 -24.67 11.34 -12.35
N MET A 171 -23.41 11.00 -12.09
CA MET A 171 -22.86 9.65 -12.17
C MET A 171 -23.55 8.73 -11.15
N SER A 172 -23.93 7.53 -11.57
CA SER A 172 -24.49 6.53 -10.64
C SER A 172 -23.47 6.09 -9.58
N GLU A 173 -23.94 5.71 -8.39
CA GLU A 173 -23.08 5.24 -7.29
C GLU A 173 -22.17 4.08 -7.70
N ASN A 174 -22.67 3.12 -8.49
CA ASN A 174 -21.87 2.00 -8.96
C ASN A 174 -20.74 2.44 -9.92
N THR A 175 -21.00 3.43 -10.78
CA THR A 175 -19.97 4.00 -11.65
C THR A 175 -18.92 4.75 -10.82
N ALA A 176 -19.35 5.53 -9.83
CA ALA A 176 -18.44 6.23 -8.93
C ALA A 176 -17.55 5.24 -8.17
N LYS A 177 -18.12 4.15 -7.63
CA LYS A 177 -17.38 3.08 -6.95
C LYS A 177 -16.30 2.48 -7.86
N GLN A 178 -16.64 2.08 -9.08
CA GLN A 178 -15.67 1.50 -10.02
C GLN A 178 -14.56 2.48 -10.39
N LEU A 179 -14.88 3.77 -10.56
CA LEU A 179 -13.88 4.80 -10.83
C LEU A 179 -12.95 5.00 -9.63
N ILE A 180 -13.51 5.06 -8.41
CA ILE A 180 -12.74 5.19 -7.16
C ILE A 180 -11.82 3.97 -6.97
N ASP A 181 -12.33 2.74 -7.15
CA ASP A 181 -11.55 1.51 -7.04
C ASP A 181 -10.35 1.52 -8.01
N TRP A 182 -10.59 1.92 -9.27
CA TRP A 182 -9.50 2.06 -10.24
C TRP A 182 -8.50 3.15 -9.85
N CYS A 183 -8.96 4.28 -9.30
CA CYS A 183 -8.09 5.35 -8.83
C CYS A 183 -7.20 4.87 -7.67
N TYR A 184 -7.71 4.07 -6.72
CA TYR A 184 -6.88 3.47 -5.66
C TYR A 184 -5.76 2.59 -6.24
N ALA A 185 -6.05 1.80 -7.28
CA ALA A 185 -5.03 1.00 -7.97
C ALA A 185 -3.96 1.87 -8.65
N ALA A 186 -4.38 2.93 -9.37
CA ALA A 186 -3.45 3.85 -10.03
C ALA A 186 -2.60 4.66 -9.03
N VAL A 187 -3.22 5.12 -7.93
CA VAL A 187 -2.56 5.83 -6.82
C VAL A 187 -1.57 4.92 -6.11
N THR A 188 -1.92 3.65 -5.91
CA THR A 188 -1.00 2.64 -5.35
C THR A 188 0.25 2.49 -6.22
N TYR A 189 0.05 2.25 -7.53
CA TYR A 189 1.16 2.07 -8.46
C TYR A 189 2.08 3.30 -8.49
N MET A 190 1.50 4.50 -8.67
CA MET A 190 2.29 5.73 -8.78
C MET A 190 2.87 6.20 -7.45
N GLY A 191 2.22 5.92 -6.33
CA GLY A 191 2.68 6.27 -4.99
C GLY A 191 3.87 5.42 -4.52
N LEU A 192 3.95 4.16 -4.97
CA LEU A 192 5.06 3.26 -4.66
C LEU A 192 6.24 3.39 -5.64
N LYS A 193 5.98 3.81 -6.89
CA LYS A 193 7.01 3.92 -7.92
C LYS A 193 8.12 4.91 -7.53
N GLY A 194 9.37 4.43 -7.55
CA GLY A 194 10.57 5.17 -7.15
C GLY A 194 10.82 5.19 -5.64
N ARG A 195 9.92 4.62 -4.83
CA ARG A 195 10.12 4.40 -3.39
C ARG A 195 10.94 3.13 -3.17
N ARG A 196 11.30 2.88 -1.91
CA ARG A 196 12.04 1.68 -1.52
C ARG A 196 11.45 1.03 -0.28
N VAL A 197 11.63 -0.27 -0.19
CA VAL A 197 11.55 -0.99 1.07
C VAL A 197 12.97 -1.28 1.57
N VAL A 198 13.15 -1.40 2.89
CA VAL A 198 14.45 -1.62 3.51
C VAL A 198 14.47 -2.99 4.19
N ILE A 199 15.32 -3.88 3.69
CA ILE A 199 15.51 -5.23 4.21
C ILE A 199 16.79 -5.26 5.04
N PHE A 200 16.68 -5.75 6.27
CA PHE A 200 17.79 -5.94 7.18
C PHE A 200 18.14 -7.44 7.24
N GLY A 201 19.29 -7.79 6.69
CA GLY A 201 19.72 -9.18 6.49
C GLY A 201 19.45 -9.70 5.07
N HIS A 202 19.36 -11.03 4.96
CA HIS A 202 18.98 -11.77 3.75
C HIS A 202 17.71 -12.59 4.00
N ASP A 203 17.40 -13.56 3.14
CA ASP A 203 16.30 -14.50 3.36
C ASP A 203 16.55 -15.34 4.63
N SER A 204 15.51 -15.48 5.45
CA SER A 204 15.56 -16.27 6.68
C SER A 204 15.41 -17.75 6.41
N MET A 205 16.21 -18.58 7.09
CA MET A 205 16.07 -20.05 7.13
C MET A 205 16.03 -20.80 5.78
N GLY A 206 16.48 -20.17 4.69
CA GLY A 206 16.37 -20.73 3.34
C GLY A 206 14.94 -20.73 2.80
N MET A 207 14.07 -19.86 3.30
CA MET A 207 12.73 -19.65 2.76
C MET A 207 12.83 -19.00 1.38
N GLU A 208 12.80 -19.81 0.33
CA GLU A 208 12.83 -19.33 -1.06
C GLU A 208 11.63 -18.40 -1.38
N THR A 209 10.54 -18.53 -0.61
CA THR A 209 9.39 -17.63 -0.67
C THR A 209 9.70 -16.22 -0.12
N ALA A 210 10.78 -16.04 0.63
CA ALA A 210 11.28 -14.76 1.16
C ALA A 210 12.25 -14.05 0.20
N LEU A 211 12.66 -14.68 -0.91
CA LEU A 211 13.62 -14.10 -1.84
C LEU A 211 13.19 -12.70 -2.34
N ALA A 212 14.17 -11.80 -2.41
CA ALA A 212 13.93 -10.39 -2.71
C ALA A 212 13.49 -10.10 -4.14
N HIS A 213 13.88 -10.93 -5.12
CA HIS A 213 13.54 -10.76 -6.54
C HIS A 213 13.71 -9.31 -7.06
N ILE A 214 14.85 -8.69 -6.75
CA ILE A 214 15.10 -7.24 -6.88
C ILE A 214 14.89 -6.72 -8.31
N ILE A 215 15.46 -7.38 -9.31
CA ILE A 215 15.36 -6.96 -10.71
C ILE A 215 13.89 -7.00 -11.19
N PRO A 216 13.15 -8.12 -10.99
CA PRO A 216 11.71 -8.15 -11.23
C PRO A 216 10.94 -7.02 -10.53
N THR A 217 11.16 -6.80 -9.23
CA THR A 217 10.49 -5.76 -8.43
C THR A 217 10.71 -4.36 -9.01
N ARG A 218 11.95 -4.04 -9.40
CA ARG A 218 12.28 -2.75 -10.07
C ARG A 218 11.57 -2.61 -11.41
N LYS A 219 11.55 -3.66 -12.23
CA LYS A 219 10.97 -3.60 -13.59
C LYS A 219 9.45 -3.52 -13.58
N ILE A 220 8.79 -4.27 -12.70
CA ILE A 220 7.34 -4.41 -12.69
C ILE A 220 6.69 -3.30 -11.86
N PHE A 221 7.21 -3.08 -10.65
CA PHE A 221 6.61 -2.16 -9.68
C PHE A 221 7.32 -0.82 -9.58
N GLY A 222 8.55 -0.72 -10.11
CA GLY A 222 9.36 0.49 -9.95
C GLY A 222 9.82 0.71 -8.51
N ILE A 223 9.78 -0.32 -7.66
CA ILE A 223 10.17 -0.27 -6.25
C ILE A 223 11.61 -0.74 -6.12
N GLU A 224 12.40 -0.05 -5.31
CA GLU A 224 13.75 -0.45 -4.93
C GLU A 224 13.73 -1.29 -3.64
N ILE A 225 14.65 -2.25 -3.52
CA ILE A 225 14.84 -3.04 -2.31
C ILE A 225 16.24 -2.71 -1.78
N THR A 226 16.28 -1.77 -0.85
CA THR A 226 17.49 -1.44 -0.11
C THR A 226 17.81 -2.60 0.83
N ARG A 227 19.06 -3.03 0.86
CA ARG A 227 19.52 -4.15 1.69
C ARG A 227 20.63 -3.66 2.59
N LEU A 228 20.44 -3.81 3.89
CA LEU A 228 21.41 -3.46 4.92
C LEU A 228 21.72 -4.70 5.74
N ASP A 229 22.97 -4.88 6.11
CA ASP A 229 23.36 -5.98 6.99
C ASP A 229 22.85 -5.71 8.42
N MET A 230 22.31 -6.74 9.10
CA MET A 230 21.83 -6.60 10.47
C MET A 230 22.93 -6.21 11.47
N LYS A 231 24.21 -6.44 11.13
CA LYS A 231 25.36 -5.94 11.88
C LYS A 231 25.29 -4.42 12.09
N LEU A 232 24.78 -3.65 11.11
CA LEU A 232 24.60 -2.21 11.30
C LEU A 232 23.67 -1.91 12.48
N VAL A 233 22.55 -2.63 12.58
CA VAL A 233 21.59 -2.48 13.67
C VAL A 233 22.22 -2.94 14.99
N ALA A 234 22.96 -4.05 15.00
CA ALA A 234 23.68 -4.52 16.18
C ALA A 234 24.72 -3.50 16.69
N ASP A 235 25.51 -2.91 15.78
CA ASP A 235 26.49 -1.86 16.12
C ASP A 235 25.81 -0.60 16.66
N MET A 236 24.66 -0.22 16.07
CA MET A 236 23.86 0.93 16.52
C MET A 236 23.24 0.68 17.89
N LEU A 237 22.75 -0.52 18.16
CA LEU A 237 22.22 -0.93 19.45
C LEU A 237 23.33 -0.91 20.52
N ASN A 238 24.50 -1.48 20.22
CA ASN A 238 25.64 -1.53 21.14
C ASN A 238 26.18 -0.15 21.51
N LYS A 239 26.16 0.81 20.58
CA LYS A 239 26.59 2.19 20.85
C LYS A 239 25.46 3.12 21.31
N GLU A 240 24.27 2.56 21.53
CA GLU A 240 23.06 3.28 21.95
C GLU A 240 22.67 4.43 21.01
N ALA A 241 22.65 4.16 19.70
CA ALA A 241 22.40 5.14 18.63
C ALA A 241 20.91 5.44 18.42
N TYR A 242 20.23 5.82 19.49
CA TYR A 242 18.80 6.17 19.53
C TYR A 242 18.55 7.21 20.63
N ASP A 243 17.40 7.88 20.59
CA ASP A 243 17.02 8.80 21.65
C ASP A 243 16.61 8.02 22.92
N LYS A 244 17.41 8.15 23.98
CA LYS A 244 17.17 7.48 25.26
C LYS A 244 15.93 7.98 26.01
N ASN A 245 15.52 9.22 25.77
CA ASN A 245 14.28 9.75 26.35
C ASN A 245 13.08 9.17 25.60
N GLU A 246 13.15 9.11 24.27
CA GLU A 246 12.09 8.48 23.48
C GLU A 246 11.93 7.00 23.81
N LEU A 247 13.03 6.27 24.05
CA LEU A 247 12.96 4.88 24.51
C LEU A 247 12.16 4.72 25.81
N LYS A 248 12.34 5.64 26.77
CA LYS A 248 11.59 5.63 28.03
C LYS A 248 10.11 5.91 27.81
N GLU A 249 9.78 6.82 26.89
CA GLU A 249 8.40 7.13 26.53
C GLU A 249 7.71 5.94 25.86
N LEU A 250 8.39 5.28 24.91
CA LEU A 250 7.91 4.06 24.27
C LEU A 250 7.67 2.94 25.28
N ARG A 251 8.63 2.69 26.17
CA ARG A 251 8.47 1.69 27.22
C ARG A 251 7.31 2.02 28.16
N ALA A 252 7.21 3.27 28.63
CA ALA A 252 6.13 3.72 29.50
C ALA A 252 4.75 3.59 28.83
N PHE A 253 4.66 3.83 27.52
CA PHE A 253 3.43 3.60 26.75
C PHE A 253 3.00 2.13 26.80
N LEU A 254 3.91 1.19 26.52
CA LEU A 254 3.59 -0.24 26.55
C LEU A 254 3.26 -0.72 27.97
N GLU A 255 4.01 -0.32 28.98
CA GLU A 255 3.76 -0.68 30.39
C GLU A 255 2.40 -0.17 30.88
N LYS A 256 2.01 1.04 30.49
CA LYS A 256 0.74 1.65 30.90
C LYS A 256 -0.46 0.99 30.22
N TYR A 257 -0.40 0.79 28.91
CA TYR A 257 -1.57 0.47 28.11
C TYR A 257 -1.76 -1.01 27.82
N SER A 258 -0.68 -1.80 27.78
CA SER A 258 -0.78 -3.23 27.47
C SER A 258 -1.55 -4.02 28.53
N GLY A 259 -1.91 -5.26 28.18
CA GLY A 259 -2.44 -6.28 29.08
C GLY A 259 -1.38 -6.95 29.96
N GLY A 260 -0.10 -6.62 29.78
CA GLY A 260 1.02 -7.08 30.61
C GLY A 260 2.27 -7.41 29.82
N ILE A 261 3.43 -7.23 30.46
CA ILE A 261 4.75 -7.54 29.92
C ILE A 261 5.41 -8.54 30.87
N GLU A 262 5.84 -9.68 30.36
CA GLU A 262 6.52 -10.69 31.17
C GLU A 262 8.00 -10.34 31.32
N ILE A 263 8.42 -10.05 32.56
CA ILE A 263 9.80 -9.74 32.93
C ILE A 263 10.14 -10.53 34.20
N ARG A 264 11.10 -11.45 34.14
CA ARG A 264 11.47 -12.28 35.31
C ARG A 264 12.58 -11.66 36.15
N ASN A 265 13.47 -10.91 35.51
CA ASN A 265 14.66 -10.32 36.11
C ASN A 265 15.13 -9.08 35.33
N GLU A 266 16.20 -8.44 35.82
CA GLU A 266 16.77 -7.25 35.20
C GLU A 266 17.32 -7.52 33.80
N GLU A 267 17.81 -8.73 33.52
CA GLU A 267 18.33 -9.08 32.20
C GLU A 267 17.21 -9.11 31.15
N ASP A 268 16.06 -9.68 31.48
CA ASP A 268 14.86 -9.65 30.62
C ASP A 268 14.37 -8.20 30.43
N SER A 269 14.40 -7.38 31.49
CA SER A 269 14.08 -5.94 31.41
C SER A 269 14.98 -5.19 30.41
N GLU A 270 16.27 -5.49 30.42
CA GLU A 270 17.24 -4.88 29.50
C GLU A 270 17.14 -5.42 28.07
N ARG A 271 16.81 -6.71 27.90
CA ARG A 271 16.50 -7.28 26.58
C ARG A 271 15.28 -6.59 25.96
N PHE A 272 14.24 -6.35 26.76
CA PHE A 272 13.06 -5.62 26.29
C PHE A 272 13.40 -4.18 25.90
N ASN A 273 14.24 -3.47 26.67
CA ASN A 273 14.75 -2.15 26.28
C ASN A 273 15.48 -2.17 24.92
N LYS A 274 16.29 -3.21 24.67
CA LYS A 274 17.01 -3.38 23.41
C LYS A 274 16.08 -3.62 22.24
N GLU A 275 15.07 -4.47 22.42
CA GLU A 275 14.03 -4.73 21.41
C GLU A 275 13.29 -3.43 21.03
N LEU A 276 12.88 -2.63 22.03
CA LEU A 276 12.24 -1.33 21.77
C LEU A 276 13.19 -0.32 21.10
N ALA A 277 14.47 -0.35 21.45
CA ALA A 277 15.48 0.49 20.81
C ALA A 277 15.69 0.12 19.33
N MET A 278 15.52 -1.15 18.95
CA MET A 278 15.55 -1.56 17.54
C MET A 278 14.48 -0.85 16.72
N TYR A 279 13.26 -0.70 17.26
CA TYR A 279 12.20 0.06 16.57
C TYR A 279 12.63 1.48 16.26
N LEU A 280 13.21 2.20 17.24
CA LEU A 280 13.68 3.57 17.04
C LEU A 280 14.80 3.64 15.99
N ILE A 281 15.81 2.78 16.10
CA ILE A 281 16.93 2.70 15.14
C ILE A 281 16.41 2.46 13.73
N VAL A 282 15.62 1.40 13.54
CA VAL A 282 15.14 0.97 12.23
C VAL A 282 14.18 2.00 11.64
N ARG A 283 13.33 2.63 12.47
CA ARG A 283 12.40 3.68 12.03
C ARG A 283 13.17 4.87 11.48
N ASP A 284 14.21 5.29 12.18
CA ASP A 284 15.02 6.44 11.78
C ASP A 284 15.82 6.14 10.50
N ILE A 285 16.34 4.93 10.34
CA ILE A 285 16.97 4.48 9.08
C ILE A 285 15.97 4.48 7.93
N ILE A 286 14.78 3.90 8.12
CA ILE A 286 13.74 3.87 7.09
C ILE A 286 13.35 5.29 6.70
N LYS A 287 13.18 6.19 7.67
CA LYS A 287 12.85 7.60 7.43
C LYS A 287 13.94 8.32 6.63
N ASP A 288 15.21 8.17 7.01
CA ASP A 288 16.35 8.74 6.29
C ASP A 288 16.43 8.23 4.85
N LEU A 289 16.20 6.94 4.67
CA LEU A 289 16.15 6.29 3.36
C LEU A 289 14.85 6.50 2.62
N ASN A 290 13.88 7.26 3.15
CA ASN A 290 12.56 7.44 2.54
C ASN A 290 11.87 6.11 2.15
N GLY A 291 11.98 5.12 3.05
CA GLY A 291 11.35 3.82 2.89
C GLY A 291 9.84 3.87 3.09
N VAL A 292 9.13 2.93 2.47
CA VAL A 292 7.66 2.75 2.58
C VAL A 292 7.27 1.43 3.25
N GLY A 293 8.26 0.71 3.77
CA GLY A 293 8.12 -0.60 4.39
C GLY A 293 9.50 -1.22 4.58
N GLY A 294 9.54 -2.42 5.17
CA GLY A 294 10.79 -3.10 5.40
C GLY A 294 10.63 -4.56 5.78
N GLY A 295 11.72 -5.16 6.21
CA GLY A 295 11.69 -6.51 6.76
C GLY A 295 12.95 -6.79 7.55
N PHE A 296 12.84 -7.64 8.54
CA PHE A 296 13.96 -8.00 9.41
C PHE A 296 14.11 -9.50 9.42
N MET A 297 15.31 -9.97 9.09
CA MET A 297 15.57 -11.38 8.89
C MET A 297 15.41 -12.17 10.21
N SER A 298 15.91 -11.63 11.32
CA SER A 298 15.89 -12.25 12.66
C SER A 298 16.56 -13.63 12.72
N GLN A 299 15.91 -14.65 12.17
CA GLN A 299 16.39 -16.01 12.15
C GLN A 299 17.36 -16.24 10.96
N LEU A 300 18.53 -16.82 11.15
CA LEU A 300 19.07 -17.33 12.41
C LEU A 300 20.10 -16.37 13.04
N GLU A 301 20.81 -15.62 12.23
CA GLU A 301 22.05 -14.92 12.58
C GLU A 301 21.87 -13.81 13.62
N TRP A 302 20.67 -13.27 13.78
CA TRP A 302 20.40 -12.25 14.81
C TRP A 302 20.00 -12.88 16.14
N GLY A 303 18.92 -13.68 16.16
CA GLY A 303 18.29 -14.13 17.41
C GLY A 303 18.50 -15.61 17.78
N SER A 304 18.96 -16.44 16.85
CA SER A 304 18.86 -17.91 16.98
C SER A 304 20.17 -18.68 16.91
N ASP A 305 21.15 -18.19 16.14
CA ASP A 305 22.40 -18.92 15.92
C ASP A 305 23.40 -18.75 17.07
N ARG A 306 23.55 -19.81 17.87
CA ARG A 306 24.47 -19.86 19.02
C ARG A 306 25.95 -19.86 18.66
N ARG A 307 26.33 -19.91 17.38
CA ARG A 307 27.71 -19.64 16.95
C ARG A 307 28.07 -18.16 17.08
N GLY A 308 27.06 -17.29 16.96
CA GLY A 308 27.16 -15.84 17.16
C GLY A 308 26.83 -15.42 18.60
N ILE A 309 26.46 -14.15 18.75
CA ILE A 309 25.89 -13.60 19.99
C ILE A 309 24.41 -13.33 19.71
N PRO A 310 23.50 -14.21 20.15
CA PRO A 310 22.07 -13.99 19.99
C PRO A 310 21.61 -12.67 20.64
N LEU A 311 20.90 -11.86 19.86
CA LEU A 311 20.28 -10.61 20.28
C LEU A 311 18.76 -10.79 20.47
N PRO A 312 18.10 -9.90 21.23
CA PRO A 312 16.67 -10.02 21.49
C PRO A 312 15.83 -10.06 20.20
N VAL A 313 14.69 -10.72 20.23
CA VAL A 313 13.74 -10.80 19.12
C VAL A 313 13.29 -9.41 18.63
N ALA A 314 12.70 -9.40 17.43
CA ALA A 314 12.26 -8.20 16.72
C ALA A 314 10.75 -7.97 16.86
N ASP A 315 10.07 -8.76 17.68
CA ASP A 315 8.63 -8.99 17.56
C ASP A 315 7.79 -7.73 17.82
N VAL A 316 8.12 -6.98 18.86
CA VAL A 316 7.47 -5.69 19.17
C VAL A 316 7.79 -4.64 18.12
N MET A 317 9.01 -4.61 17.60
CA MET A 317 9.39 -3.69 16.53
C MET A 317 8.57 -3.93 15.26
N GLU A 318 8.49 -5.19 14.80
CA GLU A 318 7.72 -5.58 13.62
C GLU A 318 6.24 -5.26 13.79
N SER A 319 5.70 -5.54 14.97
CA SER A 319 4.31 -5.23 15.34
C SER A 319 4.04 -3.73 15.29
N LEU A 320 4.92 -2.90 15.86
CA LEU A 320 4.80 -1.44 15.84
C LEU A 320 4.82 -0.89 14.42
N PHE A 321 5.68 -1.38 13.53
CA PHE A 321 5.71 -0.92 12.14
C PHE A 321 4.39 -1.21 11.40
N ASN A 322 3.84 -2.41 11.58
CA ASN A 322 2.58 -2.82 10.98
C ASN A 322 1.33 -2.20 11.62
N SER A 323 1.47 -1.55 12.78
CA SER A 323 0.37 -0.89 13.49
C SER A 323 0.11 0.53 12.99
N THR A 324 -1.12 1.03 13.15
CA THR A 324 -1.51 2.42 12.82
C THR A 324 -1.23 3.42 13.94
N PHE A 325 -0.53 2.99 15.00
CA PHE A 325 -0.15 3.84 16.11
C PHE A 325 1.12 3.33 16.80
N ASP A 326 1.78 4.23 17.53
CA ASP A 326 2.83 3.94 18.49
C ASP A 326 2.75 4.93 19.67
N HIS A 327 3.83 5.09 20.45
CA HIS A 327 3.89 6.01 21.58
C HIS A 327 3.72 7.49 21.18
N ASN A 328 3.94 7.84 19.91
CA ASN A 328 3.70 9.19 19.37
C ASN A 328 2.25 9.41 18.90
N GLY A 329 1.38 8.40 19.04
CA GLY A 329 -0.01 8.44 18.61
C GLY A 329 -0.22 7.81 17.24
N LYS A 330 -1.21 8.31 16.49
CA LYS A 330 -1.57 7.74 15.18
C LYS A 330 -0.47 7.99 14.14
N LYS A 331 -0.18 6.97 13.35
CA LYS A 331 0.78 6.99 12.24
C LYS A 331 0.28 6.13 11.07
N PRO A 332 0.72 6.38 9.83
CA PRO A 332 0.52 5.40 8.77
C PRO A 332 1.23 4.08 9.13
N PRO A 333 0.62 2.92 8.82
CA PRO A 333 1.34 1.66 8.90
C PRO A 333 2.48 1.67 7.87
N LEU A 334 3.62 1.09 8.25
CA LEU A 334 4.76 0.84 7.38
C LEU A 334 4.90 -0.68 7.29
N PRO A 335 4.31 -1.33 6.27
CA PRO A 335 4.34 -2.78 6.14
C PRO A 335 5.75 -3.33 6.34
N PHE A 336 5.88 -4.26 7.26
CA PHE A 336 7.16 -4.76 7.73
C PHE A 336 7.11 -6.27 7.90
N ALA A 337 7.87 -7.00 7.09
CA ALA A 337 7.82 -8.45 7.07
C ALA A 337 8.79 -9.06 8.07
N THR A 338 8.23 -9.90 8.94
CA THR A 338 8.93 -10.92 9.70
C THR A 338 9.80 -11.75 8.75
N GLU A 339 10.96 -12.19 9.24
CA GLU A 339 11.85 -13.12 8.53
C GLU A 339 12.39 -12.61 7.19
N ALA A 340 12.38 -11.28 7.01
CA ALA A 340 12.71 -10.61 5.77
C ALA A 340 11.97 -11.21 4.55
N ASP A 341 10.74 -11.69 4.74
CA ASP A 341 9.93 -12.24 3.67
C ASP A 341 9.51 -11.15 2.69
N VAL A 342 10.29 -10.96 1.63
CA VAL A 342 10.07 -9.87 0.68
C VAL A 342 8.80 -10.06 -0.13
N GLN A 343 8.39 -11.29 -0.45
CA GLN A 343 7.14 -11.50 -1.19
C GLN A 343 5.92 -11.26 -0.28
N GLY A 344 6.01 -11.64 0.99
CA GLY A 344 5.06 -11.26 2.04
C GLY A 344 4.98 -9.75 2.23
N LEU A 345 6.14 -9.08 2.34
CA LEU A 345 6.26 -7.63 2.42
C LEU A 345 5.57 -6.93 1.25
N LEU A 346 5.88 -7.33 0.01
CA LEU A 346 5.27 -6.73 -1.16
C LEU A 346 3.75 -6.93 -1.14
N THR A 347 3.28 -8.10 -0.71
CA THR A 347 1.83 -8.37 -0.56
C THR A 347 1.18 -7.39 0.41
N MET A 348 1.71 -7.27 1.63
CA MET A 348 1.22 -6.33 2.64
C MET A 348 1.29 -4.88 2.14
N LEU A 349 2.40 -4.50 1.49
CA LEU A 349 2.61 -3.17 0.95
C LEU A 349 1.52 -2.79 -0.05
N PHE A 350 1.22 -3.66 -1.01
CA PHE A 350 0.16 -3.39 -1.98
C PHE A 350 -1.21 -3.35 -1.32
N PHE A 351 -1.55 -4.26 -0.41
CA PHE A 351 -2.84 -4.25 0.28
C PHE A 351 -3.03 -3.01 1.16
N THR A 352 -2.01 -2.58 1.89
CA THR A 352 -2.06 -1.33 2.68
C THR A 352 -2.28 -0.11 1.79
N TYR A 353 -1.63 -0.02 0.62
CA TYR A 353 -1.86 1.10 -0.30
C TYR A 353 -3.23 1.04 -0.99
N LEU A 354 -3.66 -0.14 -1.44
CA LEU A 354 -4.96 -0.34 -2.10
C LEU A 354 -6.14 -0.02 -1.18
N SER A 355 -6.00 -0.27 0.12
CA SER A 355 -7.00 0.04 1.15
C SER A 355 -6.95 1.49 1.65
N GLY A 356 -6.01 2.31 1.18
CA GLY A 356 -5.82 3.67 1.67
C GLY A 356 -5.24 3.74 3.09
N GLY A 357 -4.54 2.69 3.55
CA GLY A 357 -3.80 2.69 4.82
C GLY A 357 -4.29 1.67 5.86
N ALA A 358 -5.01 0.62 5.49
CA ALA A 358 -5.38 -0.42 6.45
C ALA A 358 -4.12 -1.17 6.96
N PRO A 359 -4.07 -1.51 8.27
CA PRO A 359 -2.94 -2.22 8.86
C PRO A 359 -2.86 -3.64 8.32
N PRO A 360 -1.69 -4.10 7.84
CA PRO A 360 -1.53 -5.47 7.40
C PRO A 360 -1.44 -6.44 8.59
N LEU A 361 -1.82 -7.69 8.36
CA LEU A 361 -1.55 -8.81 9.26
C LEU A 361 -0.55 -9.75 8.57
N PHE A 362 0.67 -9.81 9.08
CA PHE A 362 1.60 -10.89 8.75
C PHE A 362 1.24 -12.09 9.61
N MET A 363 1.09 -13.28 9.02
CA MET A 363 0.79 -14.51 9.75
C MET A 363 1.31 -15.72 9.00
N ASP A 364 1.72 -16.75 9.74
CA ASP A 364 1.88 -18.06 9.16
C ASP A 364 0.53 -18.71 8.95
N PHE A 365 0.39 -19.38 7.82
CA PHE A 365 -0.72 -20.27 7.58
C PHE A 365 -0.47 -21.59 8.31
N ARG A 366 -0.67 -21.59 9.64
CA ARG A 366 -0.10 -22.56 10.56
C ARG A 366 -0.78 -23.91 10.50
N LYS A 367 -2.11 -23.94 10.48
CA LYS A 367 -2.89 -25.18 10.42
C LYS A 367 -4.24 -24.97 9.75
N VAL A 368 -4.65 -25.91 8.91
CA VAL A 368 -6.04 -26.04 8.47
C VAL A 368 -6.76 -26.97 9.42
N TRP A 369 -7.80 -26.46 10.08
CA TRP A 369 -8.69 -27.24 10.91
C TRP A 369 -9.93 -27.62 10.11
N GLU A 370 -10.08 -28.92 9.81
CA GLU A 370 -11.28 -29.41 9.14
C GLU A 370 -12.42 -29.64 10.15
N ALA A 371 -13.66 -29.50 9.70
CA ALA A 371 -14.85 -29.63 10.55
C ALA A 371 -14.91 -30.93 11.36
N TRP A 372 -14.44 -32.06 10.79
CA TRP A 372 -14.42 -33.34 11.50
C TRP A 372 -13.36 -33.39 12.59
N GLU A 373 -12.20 -32.77 12.38
CA GLU A 373 -11.10 -32.73 13.35
C GLU A 373 -11.46 -31.86 14.54
N ILE A 374 -12.09 -30.72 14.27
CA ILE A 374 -12.62 -29.80 15.28
C ILE A 374 -13.61 -30.52 16.21
N LYS A 375 -14.60 -31.21 15.62
CA LYS A 375 -15.63 -31.94 16.39
C LYS A 375 -15.00 -33.04 17.25
N LYS A 376 -14.09 -33.82 16.66
CA LYS A 376 -13.37 -34.88 17.37
C LYS A 376 -12.57 -34.32 18.56
N LEU A 377 -11.81 -33.24 18.34
CA LEU A 377 -11.02 -32.63 19.41
C LEU A 377 -11.93 -32.08 20.52
N ALA A 378 -13.01 -31.40 20.16
CA ALA A 378 -13.96 -30.87 21.13
C ALA A 378 -14.60 -31.96 21.99
N GLU A 379 -14.94 -33.12 21.41
CA GLU A 379 -15.37 -34.30 22.15
C GLU A 379 -14.28 -34.82 23.11
N GLU A 380 -13.04 -34.93 22.64
CA GLU A 380 -11.90 -35.42 23.43
C GLU A 380 -11.59 -34.52 24.64
N ILE A 381 -11.70 -33.20 24.49
CA ILE A 381 -11.41 -32.23 25.57
C ILE A 381 -12.66 -31.75 26.32
N GLY A 382 -13.85 -32.26 25.97
CA GLY A 382 -15.11 -31.95 26.66
C GLY A 382 -15.70 -30.56 26.39
N VAL A 383 -15.37 -29.93 25.26
CA VAL A 383 -15.93 -28.64 24.82
C VAL A 383 -17.23 -28.87 24.05
N LYS A 384 -18.30 -28.17 24.43
CA LYS A 384 -19.59 -28.23 23.73
C LYS A 384 -19.63 -27.23 22.57
N ILE A 385 -19.81 -27.73 21.35
CA ILE A 385 -20.02 -26.92 20.14
C ILE A 385 -21.51 -26.98 19.76
N LYS A 386 -22.13 -25.87 19.31
CA LYS A 386 -23.53 -25.90 18.84
C LYS A 386 -23.65 -26.64 17.51
N GLY A 387 -22.62 -26.51 16.67
CA GLY A 387 -22.42 -27.22 15.42
C GLY A 387 -22.89 -26.47 14.18
N ASP A 388 -23.52 -25.30 14.36
CA ASP A 388 -23.97 -24.40 13.29
C ASP A 388 -23.04 -23.20 13.09
N GLU A 389 -22.04 -23.03 13.95
CA GLU A 389 -21.00 -22.02 13.78
C GLU A 389 -20.22 -22.27 12.47
N ILE A 390 -19.89 -21.19 11.75
CA ILE A 390 -19.29 -21.30 10.41
C ILE A 390 -17.97 -22.09 10.41
N TRP A 391 -17.15 -21.90 11.44
CA TRP A 391 -15.87 -22.61 11.62
C TRP A 391 -16.07 -24.09 11.96
N ALA A 392 -17.16 -24.45 12.66
CA ALA A 392 -17.49 -25.85 12.97
C ALA A 392 -18.07 -26.60 11.77
N VAL A 393 -18.62 -25.88 10.79
CA VAL A 393 -19.20 -26.45 9.55
C VAL A 393 -18.18 -26.51 8.42
N LYS A 394 -17.44 -25.42 8.18
CA LYS A 394 -16.50 -25.30 7.06
C LYS A 394 -15.05 -25.65 7.42
N GLY A 395 -14.71 -25.63 8.70
CA GLY A 395 -13.33 -25.55 9.13
C GLY A 395 -12.82 -24.10 9.13
N PHE A 396 -11.57 -23.92 9.55
CA PHE A 396 -10.90 -22.63 9.55
C PHE A 396 -9.38 -22.81 9.41
N VAL A 397 -8.69 -21.69 9.20
CA VAL A 397 -7.23 -21.63 9.17
C VAL A 397 -6.77 -20.97 10.46
N ASP A 398 -5.84 -21.62 11.14
CA ASP A 398 -5.08 -21.05 12.24
C ASP A 398 -3.97 -20.15 11.67
N GLY A 399 -4.17 -18.84 11.80
CA GLY A 399 -3.25 -17.80 11.36
C GLY A 399 -2.46 -17.29 12.55
N ASP A 400 -1.19 -17.66 12.64
CA ASP A 400 -0.35 -17.39 13.81
C ASP A 400 1.08 -17.13 13.38
N ASN A 401 1.54 -15.87 13.45
CA ASN A 401 2.91 -15.54 13.12
C ASN A 401 3.88 -16.04 14.22
N SER A 402 5.15 -16.18 13.87
CA SER A 402 6.23 -16.61 14.78
C SER A 402 6.64 -15.59 15.87
N GLY A 403 5.75 -14.69 16.29
CA GLY A 403 5.95 -13.81 17.44
C GLY A 403 5.40 -12.39 17.30
N SER A 404 5.19 -11.88 16.08
CA SER A 404 4.78 -10.48 15.86
C SER A 404 3.45 -10.35 15.11
N ALA A 405 2.66 -9.33 15.44
CA ALA A 405 1.44 -9.00 14.71
C ALA A 405 1.05 -7.54 14.94
N SER A 406 0.49 -6.90 13.92
CA SER A 406 -0.04 -5.53 14.05
C SER A 406 -1.02 -5.43 15.22
N PHE A 407 -0.80 -4.46 16.11
CA PHE A 407 -1.61 -4.27 17.31
C PHE A 407 -3.06 -4.00 16.97
N ASP A 408 -3.35 -3.37 15.83
CA ASP A 408 -4.69 -3.12 15.34
C ASP A 408 -5.57 -4.38 15.31
N TRP A 409 -4.99 -5.55 15.05
CA TRP A 409 -5.72 -6.81 14.95
C TRP A 409 -6.14 -7.40 16.30
N ALA A 410 -5.68 -6.84 17.42
CA ALA A 410 -6.21 -7.16 18.74
C ALA A 410 -7.59 -6.52 18.99
N GLY A 411 -8.11 -5.68 18.08
CA GLY A 411 -9.44 -5.07 18.20
C GLY A 411 -10.15 -4.89 16.88
N TYR A 412 -11.33 -4.26 16.96
CA TYR A 412 -12.13 -3.96 15.77
C TYR A 412 -11.58 -2.73 15.04
N PRO A 413 -11.76 -2.64 13.70
CA PRO A 413 -11.44 -1.43 12.97
C PRO A 413 -12.09 -0.18 13.58
N GLY A 414 -11.27 0.83 13.88
CA GLY A 414 -11.71 2.09 14.50
C GLY A 414 -11.88 2.03 16.03
N GLU A 415 -11.52 0.92 16.67
CA GLU A 415 -11.52 0.82 18.14
C GLU A 415 -10.44 1.71 18.77
N GLU A 416 -10.72 2.20 19.99
CA GLU A 416 -9.79 3.05 20.74
C GLU A 416 -8.50 2.31 21.09
N ILE A 417 -7.36 2.98 20.89
CA ILE A 417 -6.01 2.42 21.10
C ILE A 417 -5.87 1.78 22.49
N GLU A 418 -6.38 2.42 23.54
CA GLU A 418 -6.27 1.90 24.90
C GLU A 418 -6.98 0.55 25.08
N LYS A 419 -8.11 0.32 24.39
CA LYS A 419 -8.85 -0.95 24.46
C LYS A 419 -8.14 -2.05 23.69
N ILE A 420 -7.60 -1.70 22.51
CA ILE A 420 -6.78 -2.60 21.70
C ILE A 420 -5.58 -3.07 22.53
N MET A 421 -4.81 -2.13 23.08
CA MET A 421 -3.61 -2.43 23.87
C MET A 421 -3.90 -3.31 25.09
N LYS A 422 -5.04 -3.16 25.76
CA LYS A 422 -5.39 -3.99 26.93
C LYS A 422 -5.55 -5.48 26.64
N ARG A 423 -5.75 -5.86 25.37
CA ARG A 423 -5.82 -7.27 24.93
C ARG A 423 -4.47 -7.85 24.53
N ILE A 424 -3.45 -7.00 24.39
CA ILE A 424 -2.11 -7.39 23.95
C ILE A 424 -1.26 -7.69 25.17
N LYS A 425 -0.58 -8.84 25.15
CA LYS A 425 0.42 -9.23 26.14
C LYS A 425 1.76 -9.43 25.45
N PHE A 426 2.82 -9.29 26.24
CA PHE A 426 4.20 -9.45 25.78
C PHE A 426 4.90 -10.58 26.57
N PRO A 427 4.63 -11.87 26.28
CA PRO A 427 5.31 -12.98 26.92
C PRO A 427 6.77 -13.07 26.49
N LEU A 428 7.59 -13.80 27.23
CA LEU A 428 8.97 -14.06 26.82
C LEU A 428 9.02 -15.00 25.61
N ALA A 429 9.91 -14.70 24.67
CA ALA A 429 10.21 -15.58 23.54
C ALA A 429 10.76 -16.93 24.04
N ASP A 430 10.49 -18.00 23.29
CA ASP A 430 10.98 -19.34 23.62
C ASP A 430 12.50 -19.43 23.41
N GLU A 431 13.25 -19.61 24.50
CA GLU A 431 14.72 -19.71 24.52
C GLU A 431 15.27 -20.82 23.62
N PHE A 432 14.48 -21.86 23.37
CA PHE A 432 14.89 -22.95 22.49
C PHE A 432 15.09 -22.48 21.05
N TYR A 433 14.18 -21.65 20.55
CA TYR A 433 14.23 -21.07 19.20
C TYR A 433 14.99 -19.74 19.16
N PHE A 434 14.83 -18.93 20.20
CA PHE A 434 15.38 -17.60 20.33
C PHE A 434 16.23 -17.49 21.62
N PRO A 435 17.45 -18.05 21.65
CA PRO A 435 18.39 -17.88 22.76
C PRO A 435 18.73 -16.43 23.09
N GLY A 436 18.48 -15.48 22.18
CA GLY A 436 18.58 -14.05 22.46
C GLY A 436 17.46 -13.50 23.37
N LEU A 437 16.37 -14.28 23.52
CA LEU A 437 15.15 -13.94 24.27
C LEU A 437 14.56 -12.59 23.78
N GLY A 438 13.91 -11.83 24.67
CA GLY A 438 13.04 -10.71 24.30
C GLY A 438 11.58 -11.11 24.45
N ASN A 439 10.66 -10.30 23.95
CA ASN A 439 9.25 -10.50 24.19
C ASN A 439 8.44 -10.58 22.89
N SER A 440 7.70 -11.66 22.72
CA SER A 440 6.75 -11.79 21.62
C SER A 440 5.50 -10.95 21.87
N VAL A 441 4.63 -10.85 20.86
CA VAL A 441 3.34 -10.17 20.92
C VAL A 441 2.24 -11.21 20.85
N THR A 442 1.29 -11.16 21.80
CA THR A 442 0.23 -12.16 21.89
C THR A 442 -1.12 -11.50 22.14
N PHE A 443 -2.10 -11.88 21.31
CA PHE A 443 -3.52 -11.58 21.46
C PHE A 443 -4.34 -12.58 20.64
N VAL A 444 -5.66 -12.55 20.79
CA VAL A 444 -6.60 -13.25 19.91
C VAL A 444 -7.45 -12.21 19.21
N SER A 445 -7.45 -12.22 17.88
CA SER A 445 -8.27 -11.32 17.08
C SER A 445 -9.76 -11.57 17.35
N PRO A 446 -10.60 -10.54 17.51
CA PRO A 446 -12.03 -10.76 17.67
C PRO A 446 -12.63 -11.33 16.37
N GLY A 447 -13.69 -12.12 16.48
CA GLY A 447 -14.43 -12.63 15.32
C GLY A 447 -15.16 -11.53 14.55
N GLY A 448 -15.38 -11.76 13.25
CA GLY A 448 -16.16 -10.88 12.38
C GLY A 448 -15.37 -9.77 11.67
N ILE A 449 -14.05 -9.73 11.80
CA ILE A 449 -13.20 -8.80 11.03
C ILE A 449 -13.08 -9.34 9.61
N LYS A 450 -13.60 -8.58 8.65
CA LYS A 450 -13.54 -8.91 7.22
C LYS A 450 -12.32 -8.27 6.57
N GLY A 451 -11.65 -9.02 5.71
CA GLY A 451 -10.47 -8.56 4.98
C GLY A 451 -10.16 -9.41 3.77
N ILE A 452 -8.95 -9.23 3.25
CA ILE A 452 -8.42 -10.00 2.12
C ILE A 452 -7.17 -10.71 2.61
N ALA A 453 -7.16 -12.04 2.46
CA ALA A 453 -5.96 -12.84 2.62
C ALA A 453 -5.30 -12.99 1.25
N GLY A 454 -3.97 -12.88 1.17
CA GLY A 454 -3.30 -13.03 -0.10
C GLY A 454 -1.80 -13.27 0.00
N ARG A 455 -1.22 -13.61 -1.14
CA ARG A 455 0.21 -13.88 -1.31
C ARG A 455 0.65 -13.56 -2.72
N LEU A 456 1.66 -12.71 -2.86
CA LEU A 456 2.45 -12.60 -4.07
C LEU A 456 3.43 -13.78 -4.17
N ALA A 457 3.51 -14.33 -5.37
CA ALA A 457 4.44 -15.39 -5.73
C ALA A 457 5.16 -15.03 -7.03
N TYR A 458 6.49 -15.11 -7.04
CA TYR A 458 7.30 -14.87 -8.22
C TYR A 458 7.49 -16.13 -9.07
N SER A 459 7.38 -16.00 -10.39
CA SER A 459 7.72 -17.05 -11.34
C SER A 459 8.89 -16.63 -12.22
N SER A 460 10.00 -17.39 -12.14
CA SER A 460 11.19 -17.16 -12.96
C SER A 460 10.99 -17.50 -14.44
N LEU A 461 9.99 -18.34 -14.76
CA LEU A 461 9.71 -18.79 -16.12
C LEU A 461 9.30 -17.65 -17.05
N ASN A 462 8.51 -16.72 -16.52
CA ASN A 462 7.95 -15.58 -17.27
C ASN A 462 8.33 -14.23 -16.65
N ASN A 463 9.09 -14.23 -15.54
CA ASN A 463 9.53 -13.04 -14.83
C ASN A 463 8.34 -12.16 -14.40
N ILE A 464 7.28 -12.78 -13.86
CA ILE A 464 6.09 -12.09 -13.35
C ILE A 464 5.82 -12.46 -11.89
N PHE A 465 5.12 -11.57 -11.18
CA PHE A 465 4.47 -11.89 -9.91
C PHE A 465 3.02 -12.26 -10.17
N SER A 466 2.56 -13.31 -9.50
CA SER A 466 1.15 -13.70 -9.43
C SER A 466 0.63 -13.36 -8.04
N LEU A 467 -0.59 -12.83 -7.96
CA LEU A 467 -1.30 -12.64 -6.69
C LEU A 467 -2.34 -13.74 -6.53
N VAL A 468 -2.22 -14.54 -5.48
CA VAL A 468 -3.27 -15.43 -5.01
C VAL A 468 -3.95 -14.73 -3.84
N TRP A 469 -5.27 -14.61 -3.86
CA TRP A 469 -6.01 -13.94 -2.79
C TRP A 469 -7.44 -14.48 -2.68
N ASP A 470 -8.03 -14.30 -1.51
CA ASP A 470 -9.45 -14.57 -1.25
C ASP A 470 -9.98 -13.63 -0.15
N GLU A 471 -11.30 -13.48 -0.08
CA GLU A 471 -11.95 -12.81 1.04
C GLU A 471 -11.85 -13.68 2.29
N ALA A 472 -11.53 -13.06 3.43
CA ALA A 472 -11.38 -13.75 4.71
C ALA A 472 -12.14 -13.03 5.82
N GLU A 473 -12.58 -13.79 6.81
CA GLU A 473 -13.21 -13.28 8.02
C GLU A 473 -12.62 -13.98 9.25
N THR A 474 -12.24 -13.21 10.28
CA THR A 474 -11.86 -13.80 11.57
C THR A 474 -13.06 -14.47 12.22
N VAL A 475 -12.85 -15.54 12.96
CA VAL A 475 -13.93 -16.29 13.63
C VAL A 475 -13.67 -16.40 15.12
N GLU A 476 -14.74 -16.38 15.92
CA GLU A 476 -14.68 -16.62 17.37
C GLU A 476 -15.06 -18.08 17.63
N LEU A 477 -14.16 -18.82 18.28
CA LEU A 477 -14.27 -20.26 18.58
C LEU A 477 -14.97 -20.54 19.90
#